data_AF-A0A422P9F3-F1
#
_entry.id   AF-A0A422P9F3-F1
#
_cell.length_a   1.000
_cell.length_b   1.000
_cell.length_c   1.000
_cell.angle_alpha   90.00
_cell.angle_beta   90.00
_cell.angle_gamma   90.00
#
_symmetry.space_group_name_H-M   'P 1'
#
loop_
_entity.id
_entity.type
_entity.pdbx_description
1 polymer ?
#
loop_
_entity_poly.entity_id
_entity_poly.type
_entity_poly.pdbx_seq_one_letter_code
_entity_poly.pdbx_strand_id
1 'polypeptide(L)'
;MNDISQVVKNYYAVIGQKDEDIFELYRDNKRLQKQLEEVLMGEEERETDRRTLKLLVFTLQTELREKQMLIDAQQQESAAIRDAVWRVREVLNMSSELDYPVGAVIDACINLHTECGELRARLEYIVGVWRHSRSLAFPTLFWAEQYARDAISDACNGAYASLARLLRCAKQALVEKQQLRESHRAAENAQGQRMELMEKQSQVERSQQERAVEEWKEQVTCANGHLLLLRSCLRHEQEEKELLMEAACTRLDLMVERSADVERLLALAFRAVVRRDKQLQEVRHEAAALRGKLQKLQADFSRARALLRRKPLSDPPQHHHHHHQQQQQQGLDSSGCSNPMTRDNGEKEKGGTVQDAFRALLVEHEALKAEWRGCVEREREARQQAATRINKLKAECSARETAVVACQERCATLEKALRRTRLEAKRHLKEVHHLQERHAAASGEANLHLERIKGLEEMNRALREEKLTLSSRVETLQEKAREKEEALNSAERNFRERLAAVERRLQTEKEGFLGELKEWTSVLEEARKKLAVAEGERDREQMLRGMLVEQHRDEERMLKKVAAEEHQAAVAVLQSKIDVLERACERSAAVIAELREALHRAKAETGTA
;
A
#
# COMPACT_ATOMS: atom_id res chain seq x y z
N MET A 1 -130.41 -18.84 159.99
CA MET A 1 -130.00 -19.46 158.70
C MET A 1 -130.09 -18.51 157.49
N ASN A 2 -130.63 -17.28 157.56
CA ASN A 2 -130.76 -16.42 156.37
C ASN A 2 -129.55 -15.52 156.04
N ASP A 3 -128.70 -15.16 157.01
CA ASP A 3 -127.62 -14.18 156.74
C ASP A 3 -126.46 -14.76 155.93
N ILE A 4 -126.14 -16.04 156.12
CA ILE A 4 -125.06 -16.71 155.37
C ILE A 4 -125.43 -16.80 153.88
N SER A 5 -126.70 -17.02 153.55
CA SER A 5 -127.13 -17.17 152.16
C SER A 5 -127.08 -15.84 151.38
N GLN A 6 -127.27 -14.69 152.05
CA GLN A 6 -127.21 -13.38 151.41
C GLN A 6 -125.75 -12.93 151.19
N VAL A 7 -124.87 -13.16 152.17
CA VAL A 7 -123.43 -12.86 152.03
C VAL A 7 -122.82 -13.69 150.91
N VAL A 8 -123.16 -14.98 150.81
CA VAL A 8 -122.67 -15.84 149.72
C VAL A 8 -123.18 -15.36 148.35
N LYS A 9 -124.46 -14.97 148.23
CA LYS A 9 -125.00 -14.39 146.99
C LYS A 9 -124.28 -13.09 146.60
N ASN A 10 -124.04 -12.19 147.54
CA ASN A 10 -123.32 -10.95 147.28
C ASN A 10 -121.85 -11.22 146.90
N TYR A 11 -121.20 -12.20 147.53
CA TYR A 11 -119.83 -12.59 147.19
C TYR A 11 -119.73 -13.11 145.74
N TYR A 12 -120.65 -13.97 145.31
CA TYR A 12 -120.70 -14.45 143.92
C TYR A 12 -121.08 -13.35 142.93
N ALA A 13 -121.92 -12.38 143.30
CA ALA A 13 -122.24 -11.23 142.45
C ALA A 13 -121.04 -10.30 142.25
N VAL A 14 -120.27 -10.03 143.31
CA VAL A 14 -119.03 -9.23 143.23
C VAL A 14 -117.96 -9.99 142.44
N ILE A 15 -117.85 -11.31 142.59
CA ILE A 15 -116.96 -12.13 141.75
C ILE A 15 -117.41 -12.04 140.28
N GLY A 16 -118.70 -12.19 139.99
CA GLY A 16 -119.23 -12.05 138.63
C GLY A 16 -118.97 -10.68 137.99
N GLN A 17 -119.09 -9.59 138.77
CA GLN A 17 -118.71 -8.25 138.30
C GLN A 17 -117.20 -8.13 138.05
N LYS A 18 -116.36 -8.63 138.97
CA LYS A 18 -114.91 -8.60 138.79
C LYS A 18 -114.46 -9.46 137.61
N ASP A 19 -115.09 -10.59 137.38
CA ASP A 19 -114.80 -11.45 136.24
C ASP A 19 -115.20 -10.75 134.93
N GLU A 20 -116.37 -10.09 134.87
CA GLU A 20 -116.75 -9.29 133.69
C GLU A 20 -115.81 -8.09 133.48
N ASP A 21 -115.41 -7.38 134.54
CA ASP A 21 -114.41 -6.30 134.47
C ASP A 21 -113.06 -6.82 133.96
N ILE A 22 -112.64 -8.02 134.38
CA ILE A 22 -111.42 -8.69 133.90
C ILE A 22 -111.55 -9.07 132.42
N PHE A 23 -112.70 -9.57 131.99
CA PHE A 23 -112.95 -9.87 130.57
C PHE A 23 -113.04 -8.61 129.71
N GLU A 24 -113.61 -7.52 130.20
CA GLU A 24 -113.60 -6.21 129.55
C GLU A 24 -112.18 -5.67 129.43
N LEU A 25 -111.39 -5.68 130.51
CA LEU A 25 -109.98 -5.30 130.48
C LEU A 25 -109.17 -6.18 129.52
N TYR A 26 -109.43 -7.49 129.45
CA TYR A 26 -108.77 -8.36 128.50
C TYR A 26 -109.18 -8.05 127.04
N ARG A 27 -110.47 -7.77 126.79
CA ARG A 27 -110.96 -7.34 125.46
C ARG A 27 -110.35 -6.00 125.07
N ASP A 28 -110.26 -5.05 125.98
CA ASP A 28 -109.69 -3.73 125.75
C ASP A 28 -108.18 -3.78 125.57
N ASN A 29 -107.46 -4.56 126.37
CA ASN A 29 -106.02 -4.79 126.19
C ASN A 29 -105.75 -5.48 124.84
N LYS A 30 -106.57 -6.46 124.45
CA LYS A 30 -106.47 -7.10 123.12
C LYS A 30 -106.80 -6.12 121.98
N ARG A 31 -107.75 -5.20 122.16
CA ARG A 31 -108.05 -4.13 121.19
C ARG A 31 -106.91 -3.13 121.08
N LEU A 32 -106.34 -2.70 122.21
CA LEU A 32 -105.21 -1.77 122.25
C LEU A 32 -103.95 -2.40 121.67
N GLN A 33 -103.68 -3.68 121.95
CA GLN A 33 -102.60 -4.42 121.31
C GLN A 33 -102.77 -4.47 119.80
N LYS A 34 -103.99 -4.77 119.31
CA LYS A 34 -104.27 -4.77 117.88
C LYS A 34 -104.09 -3.38 117.25
N GLN A 35 -104.55 -2.32 117.90
CA GLN A 35 -104.35 -0.94 117.42
C GLN A 35 -102.87 -0.54 117.44
N LEU A 36 -102.11 -0.96 118.45
CA LEU A 36 -100.67 -0.71 118.52
C LEU A 36 -99.93 -1.46 117.41
N GLU A 37 -100.26 -2.73 117.17
CA GLU A 37 -99.71 -3.51 116.07
C GLU A 37 -100.05 -2.89 114.71
N GLU A 38 -101.29 -2.43 114.49
CA GLU A 38 -101.69 -1.76 113.25
C GLU A 38 -100.94 -0.42 113.06
N VAL A 39 -100.72 0.36 114.12
CA VAL A 39 -99.94 1.61 114.06
C VAL A 39 -98.46 1.33 113.79
N LEU A 40 -97.86 0.35 114.47
CA LEU A 40 -96.46 -0.04 114.26
C LEU A 40 -96.25 -0.58 112.84
N MET A 41 -97.14 -1.44 112.35
CA MET A 41 -97.09 -1.91 110.96
C MET A 41 -97.24 -0.74 109.98
N GLY A 42 -98.14 0.20 110.23
CA GLY A 42 -98.29 1.40 109.41
C GLY A 42 -97.09 2.36 109.46
N GLU A 43 -96.36 2.42 110.57
CA GLU A 43 -95.09 3.15 110.69
C GLU A 43 -93.94 2.43 109.97
N GLU A 44 -93.85 1.11 110.09
CA GLU A 44 -92.89 0.29 109.36
C GLU A 44 -93.10 0.38 107.85
N GLU A 45 -94.34 0.28 107.36
CA GLU A 45 -94.68 0.46 105.94
C GLU A 45 -94.26 1.86 105.45
N ARG A 46 -94.60 2.92 106.18
CA ARG A 46 -94.17 4.29 105.82
C ARG A 46 -92.66 4.48 105.84
N GLU A 47 -91.96 3.86 106.79
CA GLU A 47 -90.50 3.92 106.86
C GLU A 47 -89.84 3.10 105.74
N THR A 48 -90.43 1.96 105.36
CA THR A 48 -89.99 1.22 104.17
C THR A 48 -90.20 2.04 102.91
N ASP A 49 -91.38 2.62 102.68
CA ASP A 49 -91.67 3.51 101.54
C ASP A 49 -90.71 4.69 101.49
N ARG A 50 -90.42 5.30 102.65
CA ARG A 50 -89.44 6.38 102.77
C ARG A 50 -88.03 5.93 102.40
N ARG A 51 -87.62 4.71 102.76
CA ARG A 51 -86.32 4.13 102.34
C ARG A 51 -86.30 3.83 100.85
N THR A 52 -87.37 3.25 100.29
CA THR A 52 -87.50 2.96 98.86
C THR A 52 -87.46 4.23 98.02
N LEU A 53 -88.18 5.28 98.44
CA LEU A 53 -88.15 6.60 97.81
C LEU A 53 -86.77 7.26 97.89
N LYS A 54 -86.08 7.17 99.03
CA LYS A 54 -84.70 7.67 99.15
C LYS A 54 -83.75 6.93 98.21
N LEU A 55 -83.88 5.61 98.10
CA LEU A 55 -83.06 4.80 97.20
C LEU A 55 -83.37 5.17 95.74
N LEU A 56 -84.64 5.31 95.36
CA LEU A 56 -85.06 5.74 94.02
C LEU A 56 -84.54 7.14 93.68
N VAL A 57 -84.63 8.09 94.60
CA VAL A 57 -84.09 9.45 94.40
C VAL A 57 -82.57 9.39 94.24
N PHE A 58 -81.87 8.58 95.03
CA PHE A 58 -80.43 8.40 94.88
C PHE A 58 -80.07 7.77 93.53
N THR A 59 -80.77 6.71 93.10
CA THR A 59 -80.52 6.08 91.80
C THR A 59 -80.83 7.02 90.63
N LEU A 60 -81.91 7.80 90.70
CA LEU A 60 -82.22 8.81 89.69
C LEU A 60 -81.17 9.93 89.67
N GLN A 61 -80.65 10.36 90.83
CA GLN A 61 -79.57 11.33 90.91
C GLN A 61 -78.26 10.79 90.34
N THR A 62 -77.93 9.51 90.59
CA THR A 62 -76.73 8.88 89.99
C THR A 62 -76.88 8.73 88.48
N GLU A 63 -78.03 8.24 88.00
CA GLU A 63 -78.29 8.14 86.55
C GLU A 63 -78.24 9.51 85.86
N LEU A 64 -78.74 10.56 86.51
CA LEU A 64 -78.69 11.92 85.96
C LEU A 64 -77.24 12.43 85.90
N ARG A 65 -76.41 12.15 86.91
CA ARG A 65 -74.97 12.46 86.88
C ARG A 65 -74.23 11.68 85.79
N GLU A 66 -74.50 10.39 85.64
CA GLU A 66 -73.88 9.56 84.61
C GLU A 66 -74.27 10.03 83.21
N LYS A 67 -75.56 10.33 82.97
CA LYS A 67 -76.02 10.93 81.71
C LYS A 67 -75.38 12.28 81.45
N GLN A 68 -75.22 13.12 82.47
CA GLN A 68 -74.53 14.40 82.32
C GLN A 68 -73.05 14.18 81.93
N MET A 69 -72.34 13.25 82.57
CA MET A 69 -70.95 12.95 82.20
C MET A 69 -70.81 12.40 80.77
N LEU A 70 -71.77 11.59 80.31
CA LEU A 70 -71.79 11.10 78.92
C LEU A 70 -72.02 12.23 77.92
N ILE A 71 -72.92 13.17 78.24
CA ILE A 71 -73.15 14.37 77.42
C ILE A 71 -71.87 15.21 77.36
N ASP A 72 -71.21 15.43 78.49
CA ASP A 72 -69.98 16.23 78.56
C ASP A 72 -68.84 15.55 77.76
N ALA A 73 -68.68 14.23 77.85
CA ALA A 73 -67.71 13.47 77.07
C ALA A 73 -68.00 13.55 75.56
N GLN A 74 -69.26 13.36 75.15
CA GLN A 74 -69.65 13.49 73.74
C GLN A 74 -69.41 14.92 73.21
N GLN A 75 -69.66 15.95 74.03
CA GLN A 75 -69.37 17.33 73.66
C GLN A 75 -67.87 17.58 73.47
N GLN A 76 -67.01 17.00 74.31
CA GLN A 76 -65.56 17.09 74.18
C GLN A 76 -65.05 16.39 72.91
N GLU A 77 -65.49 15.16 72.65
CA GLU A 77 -65.14 14.45 71.41
C GLU A 77 -65.64 15.20 70.17
N SER A 78 -66.87 15.70 70.20
CA SER A 78 -67.44 16.50 69.12
C SER A 78 -66.66 17.81 68.91
N ALA A 79 -66.16 18.43 69.98
CA ALA A 79 -65.33 19.62 69.88
C ALA A 79 -63.98 19.32 69.21
N ALA A 80 -63.31 18.22 69.57
CA ALA A 80 -62.06 17.80 68.95
C ALA A 80 -62.25 17.47 67.46
N ILE A 81 -63.35 16.80 67.10
CA ILE A 81 -63.69 16.50 65.70
C ILE A 81 -63.96 17.79 64.92
N ARG A 82 -64.75 18.73 65.49
CA ARG A 82 -64.99 20.03 64.86
C ARG A 82 -63.70 20.82 64.63
N ASP A 83 -62.81 20.84 65.60
CA ASP A 83 -61.51 21.52 65.49
C ASP A 83 -60.60 20.87 64.43
N ALA A 84 -60.57 19.54 64.35
CA ALA A 84 -59.85 18.84 63.29
C ALA A 84 -60.43 19.12 61.89
N VAL A 85 -61.76 19.09 61.75
CA VAL A 85 -62.44 19.43 60.50
C VAL A 85 -62.19 20.89 60.12
N TRP A 86 -62.18 21.81 61.09
CA TRP A 86 -61.89 23.22 60.85
C TRP A 86 -60.46 23.42 60.31
N ARG A 87 -59.46 22.76 60.91
CA ARG A 87 -58.08 22.80 60.41
C ARG A 87 -57.95 22.24 58.99
N VAL A 88 -58.66 21.15 58.69
CA VAL A 88 -58.68 20.58 57.34
C VAL A 88 -59.35 21.53 56.35
N ARG A 89 -60.46 22.18 56.73
CA ARG A 89 -61.11 23.19 55.91
C ARG A 89 -60.19 24.35 55.56
N GLU A 90 -59.41 24.82 56.54
CA GLU A 90 -58.42 25.88 56.33
C GLU A 90 -57.37 25.44 55.29
N VAL A 91 -56.83 24.22 55.42
CA VAL A 91 -55.84 23.67 54.47
C VAL A 91 -56.42 23.48 53.07
N LEU A 92 -57.67 23.06 52.96
CA LEU A 92 -58.36 22.84 51.68
C LEU A 92 -59.02 24.10 51.10
N ASN A 93 -58.88 25.26 51.75
CA ASN A 93 -59.59 26.51 51.40
C ASN A 93 -61.12 26.36 51.32
N MET A 94 -61.71 25.49 52.14
CA MET A 94 -63.16 25.25 52.22
C MET A 94 -63.76 25.84 53.50
N SER A 95 -63.59 27.15 53.66
CA SER A 95 -63.88 27.89 54.90
C SER A 95 -65.36 27.96 55.29
N SER A 96 -66.29 27.73 54.35
CA SER A 96 -67.73 27.76 54.61
C SER A 96 -68.28 26.38 55.02
N GLU A 97 -68.86 26.29 56.22
CA GLU A 97 -69.56 25.08 56.69
C GLU A 97 -70.86 24.80 55.94
N LEU A 98 -71.51 25.85 55.42
CA LEU A 98 -72.77 25.75 54.69
C LEU A 98 -72.57 25.22 53.26
N ASP A 99 -71.53 25.73 52.58
CA ASP A 99 -71.28 25.38 51.18
C ASP A 99 -70.56 24.03 51.06
N TYR A 100 -69.80 23.65 52.09
CA TYR A 100 -69.04 22.41 52.14
C TYR A 100 -69.40 21.64 53.41
N PRO A 101 -70.28 20.64 53.37
CA PRO A 101 -70.57 19.81 54.54
C PRO A 101 -69.34 18.99 54.96
N VAL A 102 -69.31 18.51 56.20
CA VAL A 102 -68.19 17.73 56.76
C VAL A 102 -67.84 16.51 55.87
N GLY A 103 -68.84 15.85 55.28
CA GLY A 103 -68.63 14.77 54.32
C GLY A 103 -67.79 15.19 53.11
N ALA A 104 -68.07 16.36 52.52
CA ALA A 104 -67.32 16.88 51.39
C ALA A 104 -65.86 17.23 51.76
N VAL A 105 -65.61 17.68 53.00
CA VAL A 105 -64.26 17.92 53.52
C VAL A 105 -63.48 16.61 53.63
N ILE A 106 -64.12 15.56 54.13
CA ILE A 106 -63.50 14.23 54.25
C ILE A 106 -63.22 13.64 52.87
N ASP A 107 -64.18 13.72 51.94
CA ASP A 107 -64.02 13.22 50.57
C ASP A 107 -62.90 13.95 49.84
N ALA A 108 -62.81 15.29 49.99
CA ALA A 108 -61.71 16.07 49.42
C ALA A 108 -60.35 15.65 50.01
N CYS A 109 -60.27 15.36 51.31
CA CYS A 109 -59.06 14.82 51.92
C CYS A 109 -58.69 13.42 51.40
N ILE A 110 -59.66 12.53 51.23
CA ILE A 110 -59.45 11.19 50.67
C ILE A 110 -58.94 11.32 49.23
N ASN A 111 -59.57 12.17 48.42
CA ASN A 111 -59.17 12.42 47.05
C ASN A 111 -57.75 12.97 46.97
N LEU A 112 -57.43 13.99 47.77
CA LEU A 112 -56.08 14.56 47.84
C LEU A 112 -55.03 13.51 48.26
N HIS A 113 -55.39 12.63 49.20
CA HIS A 113 -54.51 11.55 49.63
C HIS A 113 -54.28 10.52 48.52
N THR A 114 -55.34 10.14 47.79
CA THR A 114 -55.22 9.23 46.64
C THR A 114 -54.40 9.83 45.51
N GLU A 115 -54.61 11.10 45.17
CA GLU A 115 -53.81 11.82 44.17
C GLU A 115 -52.35 11.90 44.57
N CYS A 116 -52.05 12.21 45.84
CA CYS A 116 -50.69 12.19 46.36
C CYS A 116 -50.06 10.80 46.27
N GLY A 117 -50.83 9.74 46.53
CA GLY A 117 -50.40 8.35 46.35
C GLY A 117 -50.06 8.03 44.90
N GLU A 118 -50.92 8.40 43.96
CA GLU A 118 -50.69 8.20 42.52
C GLU A 118 -49.48 9.00 42.02
N LEU A 119 -49.33 10.25 42.45
CA LEU A 119 -48.19 11.10 42.10
C LEU A 119 -46.88 10.50 42.62
N ARG A 120 -46.85 9.97 43.84
CA ARG A 120 -45.67 9.25 44.37
C ARG A 120 -45.36 8.02 43.54
N ALA A 121 -46.35 7.19 43.22
CA ALA A 121 -46.15 6.00 42.40
C ALA A 121 -45.62 6.34 40.99
N ARG A 122 -46.14 7.41 40.37
CA ARG A 122 -45.62 7.92 39.08
C ARG A 122 -44.20 8.42 39.20
N LEU A 123 -43.87 9.14 40.28
CA LEU A 123 -42.52 9.65 40.51
C LEU A 123 -41.52 8.51 40.73
N GLU A 124 -41.89 7.50 41.52
CA GLU A 124 -41.10 6.27 41.72
C GLU A 124 -40.88 5.52 40.40
N TYR A 125 -41.92 5.41 39.57
CA TYR A 125 -41.81 4.82 38.24
C TYR A 125 -40.83 5.59 37.34
N ILE A 126 -40.96 6.91 37.26
CA ILE A 126 -40.06 7.76 36.44
C ILE A 126 -38.62 7.64 36.95
N VAL A 127 -38.40 7.67 38.27
CA VAL A 127 -37.07 7.49 38.87
C VAL A 127 -36.53 6.09 38.55
N GLY A 128 -37.36 5.06 38.59
CA GLY A 128 -37.02 3.70 38.20
C GLY A 128 -36.59 3.59 36.73
N VAL A 129 -37.39 4.15 35.81
CA VAL A 129 -37.08 4.21 34.38
C VAL A 129 -35.80 5.00 34.12
N TRP A 130 -35.60 6.13 34.80
CA TRP A 130 -34.39 6.94 34.65
C TRP A 130 -33.15 6.19 35.14
N ARG A 131 -33.22 5.54 36.31
CA ARG A 131 -32.12 4.69 36.80
C ARG A 131 -31.83 3.54 35.86
N HIS A 132 -32.85 2.88 35.33
CA HIS A 132 -32.69 1.76 34.41
C HIS A 132 -32.07 2.22 33.07
N SER A 133 -32.62 3.26 32.45
CA SER A 133 -32.08 3.87 31.24
C SER A 133 -30.64 4.33 31.43
N ARG A 134 -30.33 4.95 32.58
CA ARG A 134 -28.96 5.33 32.95
C ARG A 134 -28.06 4.10 33.07
N SER A 135 -28.52 3.04 33.75
CA SER A 135 -27.77 1.80 33.91
C SER A 135 -27.51 1.06 32.60
N LEU A 136 -28.36 1.24 31.59
CA LEU A 136 -28.17 0.65 30.26
C LEU A 136 -27.29 1.54 29.36
N ALA A 137 -27.45 2.86 29.43
CA ALA A 137 -26.73 3.82 28.61
C ALA A 137 -25.23 3.88 28.94
N PHE A 138 -24.85 3.80 30.22
CA PHE A 138 -23.44 3.87 30.62
C PHE A 138 -22.61 2.68 30.11
N PRO A 139 -23.04 1.41 30.28
CA PRO A 139 -22.34 0.28 29.70
C PRO A 139 -22.33 0.30 28.18
N THR A 140 -23.42 0.67 27.50
CA THR A 140 -23.42 0.75 26.03
C THR A 140 -22.47 1.81 25.51
N LEU A 141 -22.39 2.98 26.15
CA LEU A 141 -21.39 4.01 25.84
C LEU A 141 -19.97 3.51 26.12
N PHE A 142 -19.74 2.85 27.26
CA PHE A 142 -18.44 2.28 27.59
C PHE A 142 -17.99 1.23 26.56
N TRP A 143 -18.87 0.30 26.19
CA TRP A 143 -18.58 -0.71 25.16
C TRP A 143 -18.36 -0.09 23.78
N ALA A 144 -19.14 0.93 23.40
CA ALA A 144 -18.94 1.64 22.13
C ALA A 144 -17.58 2.37 22.10
N GLU A 145 -17.19 2.97 23.21
CA GLU A 145 -15.89 3.65 23.36
C GLU A 145 -14.73 2.65 23.34
N GLN A 146 -14.85 1.54 24.07
CA GLN A 146 -13.89 0.44 24.06
C GLN A 146 -13.72 -0.14 22.65
N TYR A 147 -14.82 -0.40 21.94
CA TYR A 147 -14.80 -0.89 20.56
C TYR A 147 -14.11 0.10 19.61
N ALA A 148 -14.34 1.40 19.78
CA ALA A 148 -13.65 2.42 19.01
C ALA A 148 -12.14 2.45 19.31
N ARG A 149 -11.74 2.31 20.58
CA ARG A 149 -10.32 2.20 20.96
C ARG A 149 -9.66 0.97 20.36
N ASP A 150 -10.33 -0.18 20.41
CA ASP A 150 -9.81 -1.42 19.86
C ASP A 150 -9.67 -1.32 18.33
N ALA A 151 -10.66 -0.73 17.64
CA ALA A 151 -10.57 -0.47 16.20
C ALA A 151 -9.42 0.48 15.81
N ILE A 152 -9.15 1.51 16.63
CA ILE A 152 -7.98 2.39 16.44
C ILE A 152 -6.68 1.61 16.67
N SER A 153 -6.60 0.81 17.73
CA SER A 153 -5.45 -0.05 18.03
C SER A 153 -5.15 -1.00 16.88
N ASP A 154 -6.18 -1.69 16.36
CA ASP A 154 -6.07 -2.59 15.22
C ASP A 154 -5.63 -1.88 13.94
N ALA A 155 -6.17 -0.69 13.68
CA ALA A 155 -5.75 0.14 12.56
C ALA A 155 -4.28 0.58 12.69
N CYS A 156 -3.85 1.00 13.89
CA CYS A 156 -2.47 1.35 14.18
C CYS A 156 -1.52 0.15 14.03
N ASN A 157 -1.93 -1.03 14.50
CA ASN A 157 -1.17 -2.28 14.37
C ASN A 157 -1.06 -2.69 12.89
N GLY A 158 -2.15 -2.58 12.12
CA GLY A 158 -2.16 -2.83 10.67
C GLY A 158 -1.26 -1.86 9.90
N ALA A 159 -1.30 -0.56 10.25
CA ALA A 159 -0.42 0.45 9.67
C ALA A 159 1.06 0.18 10.02
N TYR A 160 1.36 -0.18 11.26
CA TYR A 160 2.71 -0.54 11.70
C TYR A 160 3.22 -1.79 10.97
N ALA A 161 2.40 -2.84 10.84
CA ALA A 161 2.75 -4.04 10.10
C ALA A 161 3.03 -3.74 8.62
N SER A 162 2.25 -2.84 8.02
CA SER A 162 2.44 -2.38 6.63
C SER A 162 3.74 -1.60 6.48
N LEU A 163 4.02 -0.66 7.38
CA LEU A 163 5.27 0.09 7.44
C LEU A 163 6.48 -0.83 7.65
N ALA A 164 6.40 -1.79 8.57
CA ALA A 164 7.46 -2.76 8.82
C ALA A 164 7.74 -3.64 7.58
N ARG A 165 6.68 -4.04 6.85
CA ARG A 165 6.82 -4.76 5.58
C ARG A 165 7.49 -3.88 4.51
N LEU A 166 7.06 -2.63 4.35
CA LEU A 166 7.66 -1.69 3.41
C LEU A 166 9.13 -1.41 3.74
N LEU A 167 9.48 -1.20 5.01
CA LEU A 167 10.86 -1.02 5.46
C LEU A 167 11.71 -2.27 5.19
N ARG A 168 11.16 -3.47 5.37
CA ARG A 168 11.84 -4.72 5.02
C ARG A 168 12.09 -4.82 3.52
N CYS A 169 11.08 -4.54 2.68
CA CYS A 169 11.23 -4.51 1.23
C CYS A 169 12.26 -3.46 0.79
N ALA A 170 12.25 -2.27 1.38
CA ALA A 170 13.22 -1.22 1.07
C ALA A 170 14.66 -1.62 1.44
N LYS A 171 14.85 -2.24 2.62
CA LYS A 171 16.14 -2.82 3.01
C LYS A 171 16.60 -3.89 2.03
N GLN A 172 15.70 -4.77 1.61
CA GLN A 172 16.02 -5.84 0.66
C GLN A 172 16.40 -5.28 -0.72
N ALA A 173 15.66 -4.29 -1.23
CA ALA A 173 15.97 -3.60 -2.48
C ALA A 173 17.33 -2.87 -2.41
N LEU A 174 17.70 -2.31 -1.25
CA LEU A 174 19.03 -1.71 -1.06
C LEU A 174 20.15 -2.76 -1.12
N VAL A 175 19.94 -3.94 -0.52
CA VAL A 175 20.88 -5.06 -0.59
C VAL A 175 21.01 -5.57 -2.03
N GLU A 176 19.89 -5.78 -2.73
CA GLU A 176 19.87 -6.20 -4.13
C GLU A 176 20.59 -5.17 -5.02
N LYS A 177 20.35 -3.86 -4.83
CA LYS A 177 21.06 -2.79 -5.54
C LYS A 177 22.56 -2.83 -5.27
N GLN A 178 22.97 -3.12 -4.05
CA GLN A 178 24.38 -3.25 -3.69
C GLN A 178 25.02 -4.48 -4.36
N GLN A 179 24.34 -5.63 -4.34
CA GLN A 179 24.78 -6.84 -5.03
C GLN A 179 24.90 -6.64 -6.54
N LEU A 180 23.93 -5.95 -7.17
CA LEU A 180 23.98 -5.61 -8.59
C LEU A 180 25.15 -4.66 -8.92
N ARG A 181 25.49 -3.72 -8.03
CA ARG A 181 26.66 -2.86 -8.21
C ARG A 181 27.96 -3.65 -8.11
N GLU A 182 28.03 -4.59 -7.17
CA GLU A 182 29.21 -5.45 -7.01
C GLU A 182 29.38 -6.40 -8.19
N SER A 183 28.29 -6.99 -8.68
CA SER A 183 28.33 -7.84 -9.88
C SER A 183 28.68 -7.05 -11.15
N HIS A 184 28.17 -5.81 -11.29
CA HIS A 184 28.55 -4.93 -12.39
C HIS A 184 30.03 -4.58 -12.35
N ARG A 185 30.56 -4.18 -11.19
CA ARG A 185 32.00 -3.91 -11.03
C ARG A 185 32.85 -5.13 -11.33
N ALA A 186 32.42 -6.33 -10.89
CA ALA A 186 33.11 -7.57 -11.20
C ALA A 186 33.10 -7.87 -12.71
N ALA A 187 31.97 -7.62 -13.39
CA ALA A 187 31.85 -7.77 -14.84
C ALA A 187 32.73 -6.76 -15.59
N GLU A 188 32.75 -5.49 -15.18
CA GLU A 188 33.64 -4.46 -15.73
C GLU A 188 35.11 -4.83 -15.56
N ASN A 189 35.51 -5.29 -14.38
CA ASN A 189 36.88 -5.75 -14.13
C ASN A 189 37.24 -6.96 -15.01
N ALA A 190 36.34 -7.94 -15.14
CA ALA A 190 36.55 -9.10 -16.01
C ALA A 190 36.62 -8.70 -17.49
N GLN A 191 35.83 -7.71 -17.92
CA GLN A 191 35.89 -7.15 -19.26
C GLN A 191 37.19 -6.38 -19.49
N GLY A 192 37.64 -5.59 -18.52
CA GLY A 192 38.93 -4.89 -18.53
C GLY A 192 40.10 -5.87 -18.68
N GLN A 193 40.12 -6.94 -17.89
CA GLN A 193 41.12 -8.00 -18.01
C GLN A 193 41.09 -8.70 -19.38
N ARG A 194 39.91 -8.95 -19.95
CA ARG A 194 39.78 -9.50 -21.31
C ARG A 194 40.33 -8.55 -22.35
N MET A 195 40.02 -7.26 -22.25
CA MET A 195 40.53 -6.24 -23.17
C MET A 195 42.06 -6.14 -23.07
N GLU A 196 42.63 -6.12 -21.85
CA GLU A 196 44.09 -6.14 -21.65
C GLU A 196 44.74 -7.41 -22.24
N LEU A 197 44.11 -8.58 -22.08
CA LEU A 197 44.61 -9.82 -22.67
C LEU A 197 44.57 -9.78 -24.20
N MET A 198 43.47 -9.28 -24.79
CA MET A 198 43.35 -9.09 -26.24
C MET A 198 44.37 -8.09 -26.76
N GLU A 199 44.63 -7.00 -26.03
CA GLU A 199 45.64 -6.02 -26.39
C GLU A 199 47.04 -6.63 -26.34
N LYS A 200 47.39 -7.35 -25.28
CA LYS A 200 48.67 -8.10 -25.18
C LYS A 200 48.81 -9.14 -26.29
N GLN A 201 47.75 -9.88 -26.62
CA GLN A 201 47.74 -10.82 -27.74
C GLN A 201 48.00 -10.10 -29.06
N SER A 202 47.34 -8.97 -29.31
CA SER A 202 47.55 -8.16 -30.52
C SER A 202 48.96 -7.58 -30.60
N GLN A 203 49.56 -7.18 -29.47
CA GLN A 203 50.94 -6.71 -29.40
C GLN A 203 51.92 -7.86 -29.72
N VAL A 204 51.68 -9.05 -29.18
CA VAL A 204 52.48 -10.24 -29.50
C VAL A 204 52.35 -10.59 -30.99
N GLU A 205 51.13 -10.61 -31.54
CA GLU A 205 50.89 -10.86 -32.97
C GLU A 205 51.59 -9.82 -33.86
N ARG A 206 51.52 -8.53 -33.51
CA ARG A 206 52.26 -7.47 -34.22
C ARG A 206 53.77 -7.71 -34.16
N SER A 207 54.32 -8.01 -32.98
CA SER A 207 55.75 -8.31 -32.86
C SER A 207 56.18 -9.55 -33.64
N GLN A 208 55.32 -10.56 -33.75
CA GLN A 208 55.56 -11.75 -34.56
C GLN A 208 55.49 -11.44 -36.06
N GLN A 209 54.55 -10.60 -36.48
CA GLN A 209 54.45 -10.11 -37.87
C GLN A 209 55.66 -9.25 -38.24
N GLU A 210 56.10 -8.36 -37.35
CA GLU A 210 57.30 -7.53 -37.53
C GLU A 210 58.55 -8.41 -37.70
N ARG A 211 58.75 -9.40 -36.83
CA ARG A 211 59.85 -10.37 -36.97
C ARG A 211 59.78 -11.17 -38.26
N ALA A 212 58.59 -11.66 -38.64
CA ALA A 212 58.44 -12.37 -39.91
C ALA A 212 58.78 -11.45 -41.09
N VAL A 213 58.36 -10.18 -41.07
CA VAL A 213 58.70 -9.19 -42.10
C VAL A 213 60.21 -8.93 -42.14
N GLU A 214 60.88 -8.86 -40.99
CA GLU A 214 62.34 -8.74 -40.90
C GLU A 214 63.04 -9.98 -41.48
N GLU A 215 62.61 -11.19 -41.11
CA GLU A 215 63.11 -12.45 -41.67
C GLU A 215 62.92 -12.50 -43.20
N TRP A 216 61.76 -12.08 -43.71
CA TRP A 216 61.51 -11.98 -45.16
C TRP A 216 62.40 -10.94 -45.82
N LYS A 217 62.64 -9.79 -45.18
CA LYS A 217 63.59 -8.78 -45.69
C LYS A 217 65.00 -9.35 -45.76
N GLU A 218 65.46 -10.02 -44.72
CA GLU A 218 66.78 -10.68 -44.69
C GLU A 218 66.90 -11.73 -45.79
N GLN A 219 65.90 -12.60 -45.96
CA GLN A 219 65.88 -13.58 -47.05
C GLN A 219 65.92 -12.93 -48.43
N VAL A 220 65.17 -11.85 -48.65
CA VAL A 220 65.20 -11.09 -49.91
C VAL A 220 66.57 -10.45 -50.12
N THR A 221 67.20 -9.88 -49.08
CA THR A 221 68.56 -9.32 -49.19
C THR A 221 69.61 -10.39 -49.49
N CYS A 222 69.51 -11.57 -48.86
CA CYS A 222 70.40 -12.70 -49.12
C CYS A 222 70.21 -13.24 -50.55
N ALA A 223 68.97 -13.41 -51.00
CA ALA A 223 68.65 -13.83 -52.37
C ALA A 223 69.14 -12.80 -53.40
N ASN A 224 68.96 -11.50 -53.13
CA ASN A 224 69.51 -10.44 -53.98
C ASN A 224 71.04 -10.45 -54.03
N GLY A 225 71.71 -10.67 -52.89
CA GLY A 225 73.17 -10.86 -52.85
C GLY A 225 73.62 -12.05 -53.69
N HIS A 226 72.91 -13.17 -53.60
CA HIS A 226 73.18 -14.37 -54.41
C HIS A 226 72.93 -14.12 -55.91
N LEU A 227 71.86 -13.41 -56.27
CA LEU A 227 71.58 -13.02 -57.66
C LEU A 227 72.64 -12.09 -58.23
N LEU A 228 73.14 -11.13 -57.44
CA LEU A 228 74.23 -10.25 -57.85
C LEU A 228 75.53 -11.04 -58.08
N LEU A 229 75.84 -12.01 -57.21
CA LEU A 229 76.98 -12.92 -57.39
C LEU A 229 76.83 -13.76 -58.67
N LEU A 230 75.68 -14.39 -58.89
CA LEU A 230 75.42 -15.16 -60.11
C LEU A 230 75.52 -14.29 -61.36
N ARG A 231 75.05 -13.05 -61.31
CA ARG A 231 75.18 -12.09 -62.41
C ARG A 231 76.63 -11.72 -62.69
N SER A 232 77.46 -11.61 -61.65
CA SER A 232 78.91 -11.42 -61.80
C SER A 232 79.59 -12.64 -62.42
N CYS A 233 79.25 -13.85 -61.97
CA CYS A 233 79.80 -15.09 -62.52
C CYS A 233 79.40 -15.28 -63.98
N LEU A 234 78.14 -15.00 -64.35
CA LEU A 234 77.68 -15.05 -65.74
C LEU A 234 78.43 -14.07 -66.64
N ARG A 235 78.74 -12.86 -66.16
CA ARG A 235 79.57 -11.91 -66.90
C ARG A 235 80.98 -12.47 -67.12
N HIS A 236 81.58 -13.06 -66.10
CA HIS A 236 82.91 -13.63 -66.20
C HIS A 236 82.97 -14.84 -67.14
N GLU A 237 81.98 -15.74 -67.08
CA GLU A 237 81.86 -16.84 -68.05
C GLU A 237 81.64 -16.34 -69.48
N GLN A 238 80.98 -15.19 -69.65
CA GLN A 238 80.75 -14.59 -70.95
C GLN A 238 82.04 -13.97 -71.51
N GLU A 239 82.80 -13.26 -70.69
CA GLU A 239 84.15 -12.75 -71.01
C GLU A 239 85.12 -13.90 -71.37
N GLU A 240 85.11 -15.01 -70.61
CA GLU A 240 85.93 -16.20 -70.94
C GLU A 240 85.51 -16.85 -72.26
N LYS A 241 84.20 -16.92 -72.55
CA LYS A 241 83.71 -17.45 -73.83
C LYS A 241 84.08 -16.55 -75.01
N GLU A 242 84.04 -15.23 -74.82
CA GLU A 242 84.48 -14.26 -75.84
C GLU A 242 85.99 -14.44 -76.12
N LEU A 243 86.82 -14.56 -75.09
CA LEU A 243 88.26 -14.85 -75.24
C LEU A 243 88.53 -16.20 -75.94
N LEU A 244 87.78 -17.25 -75.60
CA LEU A 244 87.88 -18.55 -76.26
C LEU A 244 87.42 -18.49 -77.72
N MET A 245 86.41 -17.67 -78.03
CA MET A 245 85.96 -17.43 -79.40
C MET A 245 87.00 -16.67 -80.22
N GLU A 246 87.63 -15.64 -79.66
CA GLU A 246 88.76 -14.93 -80.28
C GLU A 246 89.96 -15.86 -80.55
N ALA A 247 90.29 -16.74 -79.59
CA ALA A 247 91.32 -17.76 -79.77
C ALA A 247 90.96 -18.80 -80.86
N ALA A 248 89.68 -19.15 -81.01
CA ALA A 248 89.22 -20.03 -82.07
C ALA A 248 89.28 -19.35 -83.46
N CYS A 249 88.90 -18.08 -83.54
CA CYS A 249 89.00 -17.28 -84.77
C CYS A 249 90.45 -17.12 -85.23
N THR A 250 91.36 -16.74 -84.33
CA THR A 250 92.81 -16.64 -84.67
C THR A 250 93.41 -17.97 -85.12
N ARG A 251 92.95 -19.10 -84.57
CA ARG A 251 93.35 -20.43 -85.03
C ARG A 251 92.78 -20.77 -86.41
N LEU A 252 91.55 -20.36 -86.72
CA LEU A 252 90.96 -20.51 -88.06
C LEU A 252 91.71 -19.68 -89.09
N ASP A 253 92.06 -18.43 -88.78
CA ASP A 253 92.85 -17.56 -89.66
C ASP A 253 94.21 -18.20 -89.99
N LEU A 254 94.87 -18.77 -88.99
CA LEU A 254 96.15 -19.46 -89.16
C LEU A 254 96.01 -20.76 -89.99
N MET A 255 94.86 -21.45 -89.90
CA MET A 255 94.55 -22.58 -90.77
C MET A 255 94.30 -22.15 -92.22
N VAL A 256 93.64 -21.00 -92.44
CA VAL A 256 93.42 -20.42 -93.77
C VAL A 256 94.76 -20.02 -94.40
N GLU A 257 95.65 -19.36 -93.67
CA GLU A 257 97.00 -19.03 -94.17
C GLU A 257 97.78 -20.27 -94.58
N ARG A 258 97.78 -21.32 -93.74
CA ARG A 258 98.46 -22.59 -94.08
C ARG A 258 97.82 -23.29 -95.28
N SER A 259 96.51 -23.18 -95.48
CA SER A 259 95.84 -23.74 -96.65
C SER A 259 96.22 -23.00 -97.95
N ALA A 260 96.38 -21.68 -97.90
CA ALA A 260 96.85 -20.88 -99.03
C ALA A 260 98.30 -21.21 -99.43
N ASP A 261 99.16 -21.52 -98.46
CA ASP A 261 100.53 -21.97 -98.73
C ASP A 261 100.59 -23.38 -99.36
N VAL A 262 99.68 -24.28 -98.96
CA VAL A 262 99.52 -25.59 -99.62
C VAL A 262 99.04 -25.42 -101.06
N GLU A 263 98.09 -24.53 -101.32
CA GLU A 263 97.65 -24.23 -102.70
C GLU A 263 98.79 -23.68 -103.57
N ARG A 264 99.64 -22.80 -103.02
CA ARG A 264 100.84 -22.29 -103.74
C ARG A 264 101.83 -23.40 -104.07
N LEU A 265 102.07 -24.34 -103.14
CA LEU A 265 102.93 -25.50 -103.37
C LEU A 265 102.35 -26.45 -104.42
N LEU A 266 101.05 -26.70 -104.40
CA LEU A 266 100.35 -27.50 -105.41
C LEU A 266 100.39 -26.84 -106.79
N ALA A 267 100.24 -25.51 -106.88
CA ALA A 267 100.37 -24.78 -108.14
C ALA A 267 101.79 -24.86 -108.72
N LEU A 268 102.83 -24.83 -107.88
CA LEU A 268 104.22 -25.05 -108.30
C LEU A 268 104.45 -26.49 -108.80
N ALA A 269 103.89 -27.48 -108.11
CA ALA A 269 103.96 -28.89 -108.52
C ALA A 269 103.25 -29.11 -109.86
N PHE A 270 102.05 -28.55 -110.06
CA PHE A 270 101.31 -28.63 -111.33
C PHE A 270 102.09 -28.00 -112.49
N ARG A 271 102.73 -26.84 -112.29
CA ARG A 271 103.59 -26.22 -113.32
C ARG A 271 104.80 -27.09 -113.67
N ALA A 272 105.37 -27.83 -112.71
CA ALA A 272 106.47 -28.76 -112.95
C ALA A 272 106.01 -30.01 -113.74
N VAL A 273 104.82 -30.54 -113.43
CA VAL A 273 104.20 -31.66 -114.14
C VAL A 273 103.90 -31.29 -115.59
N VAL A 274 103.33 -30.11 -115.85
CA VAL A 274 103.04 -29.64 -117.22
C VAL A 274 104.31 -29.46 -118.06
N ARG A 275 105.43 -29.01 -117.46
CA ARG A 275 106.73 -28.92 -118.17
C ARG A 275 107.30 -30.30 -118.49
N ARG A 276 107.20 -31.26 -117.56
CA ARG A 276 107.66 -32.64 -117.75
C ARG A 276 106.82 -33.39 -118.79
N ASP A 277 105.52 -33.10 -118.88
CA ASP A 277 104.61 -33.70 -119.87
C ASP A 277 104.89 -33.19 -121.29
N LYS A 278 105.25 -31.89 -121.45
CA LYS A 278 105.76 -31.37 -122.73
C LYS A 278 107.06 -32.04 -123.18
N GLN A 279 108.00 -32.28 -122.27
CA GLN A 279 109.24 -33.02 -122.56
C GLN A 279 108.96 -34.50 -122.93
N LEU A 280 107.93 -35.10 -122.34
CA LEU A 280 107.48 -36.46 -122.66
C LEU A 280 106.79 -36.56 -124.05
N GLN A 281 106.10 -35.52 -124.49
CA GLN A 281 105.53 -35.45 -125.85
C GLN A 281 106.61 -35.31 -126.93
N GLU A 282 107.67 -34.54 -126.68
CA GLU A 282 108.82 -34.39 -127.58
C GLU A 282 109.58 -35.73 -127.77
N VAL A 283 109.85 -36.46 -126.68
CA VAL A 283 110.47 -37.80 -126.72
C VAL A 283 109.59 -38.84 -127.44
N ARG A 284 108.26 -38.72 -127.35
CA ARG A 284 107.32 -39.60 -128.07
C ARG A 284 107.30 -39.33 -129.58
N HIS A 285 107.54 -38.10 -130.04
CA HIS A 285 107.68 -37.78 -131.46
C HIS A 285 109.02 -38.24 -132.04
N GLU A 286 110.11 -38.17 -131.27
CA GLU A 286 111.41 -38.72 -131.66
C GLU A 286 111.41 -40.26 -131.73
N ALA A 287 110.71 -40.93 -130.80
CA ALA A 287 110.51 -42.38 -130.82
C ALA A 287 109.67 -42.88 -132.01
N ALA A 288 108.68 -42.08 -132.47
CA ALA A 288 107.90 -42.39 -133.67
C ALA A 288 108.73 -42.24 -134.96
N ALA A 289 109.61 -41.23 -135.03
CA ALA A 289 110.52 -41.02 -136.16
C ALA A 289 111.60 -42.12 -136.28
N LEU A 290 112.02 -42.73 -135.16
CA LEU A 290 112.95 -43.87 -135.12
C LEU A 290 112.27 -45.21 -135.46
N ARG A 291 110.99 -45.39 -135.11
CA ARG A 291 110.19 -46.57 -135.55
C ARG A 291 109.98 -46.63 -137.07
N GLY A 292 109.86 -45.50 -137.75
CA GLY A 292 109.76 -45.43 -139.21
C GLY A 292 111.05 -45.81 -139.96
N LYS A 293 112.23 -45.68 -139.33
CA LYS A 293 113.53 -46.07 -139.90
C LYS A 293 113.87 -47.55 -139.68
N LEU A 294 113.39 -48.14 -138.58
CA LEU A 294 113.49 -49.58 -138.29
C LEU A 294 112.60 -50.45 -139.19
N GLN A 295 111.43 -49.95 -139.61
CA GLN A 295 110.53 -50.66 -140.53
C GLN A 295 111.04 -50.68 -141.99
N LYS A 296 111.94 -49.76 -142.39
CA LYS A 296 112.62 -49.79 -143.71
C LYS A 296 113.79 -50.79 -143.76
N LEU A 297 114.58 -50.91 -142.69
CA LEU A 297 115.63 -51.95 -142.58
C LEU A 297 115.05 -53.37 -142.45
N GLN A 298 113.85 -53.50 -141.88
CA GLN A 298 113.15 -54.79 -141.77
C GLN A 298 112.47 -55.22 -143.09
N ALA A 299 112.19 -54.29 -144.00
CA ALA A 299 111.70 -54.55 -145.36
C ALA A 299 112.81 -54.99 -146.34
N ASP A 300 114.07 -54.57 -146.12
CA ASP A 300 115.22 -54.96 -146.95
C ASP A 300 115.80 -56.33 -146.54
N PHE A 301 115.69 -56.72 -145.26
CA PHE A 301 116.05 -58.07 -144.78
C PHE A 301 115.01 -59.16 -145.12
N SER A 302 113.75 -58.77 -145.36
CA SER A 302 112.69 -59.70 -145.75
C SER A 302 112.65 -59.98 -147.26
N ARG A 303 113.33 -59.16 -148.08
CA ARG A 303 113.52 -59.38 -149.53
C ARG A 303 114.61 -60.41 -149.87
N ALA A 304 115.52 -60.72 -148.93
CA ALA A 304 116.61 -61.70 -149.10
C ALA A 304 116.26 -63.13 -148.60
N ARG A 305 115.20 -63.30 -147.80
CA ARG A 305 114.77 -64.62 -147.27
C ARG A 305 113.60 -65.27 -148.03
N ALA A 306 113.12 -64.64 -149.10
CA ALA A 306 112.07 -65.15 -149.98
C ALA A 306 112.58 -66.10 -151.10
N LEU A 307 113.81 -66.64 -151.01
CA LEU A 307 114.40 -67.56 -152.01
C LEU A 307 114.59 -69.01 -151.55
N LEU A 308 114.21 -69.36 -150.32
CA LEU A 308 114.06 -70.76 -149.91
C LEU A 308 112.60 -71.05 -149.59
N ARG A 309 111.89 -71.31 -150.71
CA ARG A 309 110.74 -72.20 -150.87
C ARG A 309 109.64 -72.04 -149.82
N ARG A 310 108.55 -71.38 -150.23
CA ARG A 310 107.40 -72.00 -150.92
C ARG A 310 106.56 -72.79 -149.90
N LYS A 311 105.26 -72.59 -149.78
CA LYS A 311 104.28 -71.94 -150.65
C LYS A 311 102.96 -71.92 -149.84
N PRO A 312 101.88 -71.34 -150.37
CA PRO A 312 101.02 -70.34 -149.76
C PRO A 312 99.64 -70.95 -149.40
N LEU A 313 98.63 -70.21 -148.96
CA LEU A 313 97.65 -69.50 -149.80
C LEU A 313 96.63 -68.94 -148.78
N SER A 314 96.45 -67.62 -148.73
CA SER A 314 95.34 -66.90 -149.39
C SER A 314 94.12 -66.81 -148.46
N ASP A 315 93.77 -65.67 -147.89
CA ASP A 315 93.17 -64.47 -148.50
C ASP A 315 91.70 -64.31 -148.02
N PRO A 316 91.11 -63.10 -148.14
CA PRO A 316 90.38 -62.39 -147.07
C PRO A 316 88.86 -62.31 -147.42
N PRO A 317 88.04 -61.28 -147.11
CA PRO A 317 88.16 -60.09 -146.24
C PRO A 317 86.91 -59.80 -145.36
N GLN A 318 86.89 -58.59 -144.77
CA GLN A 318 85.71 -57.72 -144.52
C GLN A 318 85.15 -57.55 -143.09
N HIS A 319 85.21 -56.27 -142.70
CA HIS A 319 84.20 -55.44 -142.06
C HIS A 319 83.80 -55.58 -140.58
N HIS A 320 83.99 -54.42 -139.93
CA HIS A 320 83.07 -53.68 -139.07
C HIS A 320 82.68 -54.18 -137.67
N HIS A 321 83.00 -53.28 -136.73
CA HIS A 321 82.17 -52.72 -135.66
C HIS A 321 81.56 -53.61 -134.55
N HIS A 322 82.01 -53.23 -133.35
CA HIS A 322 81.25 -52.91 -132.14
C HIS A 322 80.66 -54.00 -131.23
N HIS A 323 80.70 -53.61 -129.94
CA HIS A 323 80.02 -54.17 -128.77
C HIS A 323 80.61 -55.49 -128.23
N HIS A 324 80.64 -55.78 -126.92
CA HIS A 324 79.98 -55.20 -125.75
C HIS A 324 80.75 -55.68 -124.49
N GLN A 325 80.59 -55.08 -123.29
CA GLN A 325 79.94 -55.70 -122.09
C GLN A 325 80.42 -57.15 -121.78
N GLN A 326 80.68 -57.59 -120.56
CA GLN A 326 80.07 -57.29 -119.27
C GLN A 326 80.64 -58.27 -118.21
N GLN A 327 80.25 -58.06 -116.95
CA GLN A 327 79.86 -59.10 -115.98
C GLN A 327 80.96 -59.97 -115.35
N GLN A 328 80.82 -60.47 -114.11
CA GLN A 328 79.84 -60.28 -113.03
C GLN A 328 80.40 -60.97 -111.76
N GLN A 329 79.77 -60.63 -110.61
CA GLN A 329 79.22 -61.51 -109.54
C GLN A 329 79.80 -62.93 -109.37
N GLN A 330 79.77 -63.57 -108.20
CA GLN A 330 79.33 -63.31 -106.83
C GLN A 330 79.95 -64.45 -106.01
N GLY A 331 80.15 -64.23 -104.71
CA GLY A 331 80.63 -65.27 -103.80
C GLY A 331 79.55 -66.25 -103.37
N LEU A 332 79.99 -67.45 -103.00
CA LEU A 332 79.58 -68.12 -101.76
C LEU A 332 80.48 -69.33 -101.48
N ASP A 333 80.44 -69.70 -100.21
CA ASP A 333 80.92 -70.89 -99.53
C ASP A 333 82.36 -70.93 -98.98
N SER A 334 82.35 -71.29 -97.70
CA SER A 334 83.45 -71.43 -96.78
C SER A 334 83.68 -72.91 -96.56
N SER A 335 84.93 -73.35 -96.58
CA SER A 335 85.45 -74.53 -95.84
C SER A 335 86.82 -74.94 -96.37
N GLY A 336 87.77 -75.12 -95.46
CA GLY A 336 88.71 -76.23 -95.55
C GLY A 336 90.10 -75.94 -96.08
N CYS A 337 91.03 -75.74 -95.14
CA CYS A 337 92.43 -76.17 -95.11
C CYS A 337 93.10 -76.69 -96.39
N SER A 338 94.28 -76.11 -96.69
CA SER A 338 95.62 -76.76 -96.72
C SER A 338 96.48 -76.34 -97.94
N ASN A 339 97.72 -75.93 -97.63
CA ASN A 339 98.86 -75.80 -98.55
C ASN A 339 99.18 -77.15 -99.22
N PRO A 340 99.75 -77.19 -100.44
CA PRO A 340 101.22 -77.07 -100.59
C PRO A 340 101.76 -76.45 -101.91
N MET A 341 103.02 -75.96 -101.82
CA MET A 341 104.15 -76.00 -102.79
C MET A 341 103.84 -76.43 -104.26
N THR A 342 104.26 -75.73 -105.31
CA THR A 342 105.65 -75.58 -105.84
C THR A 342 105.60 -74.66 -107.10
N ARG A 343 106.55 -73.70 -107.29
CA ARG A 343 107.67 -73.66 -108.29
C ARG A 343 107.22 -73.50 -109.78
N ASP A 344 107.85 -72.77 -110.71
CA ASP A 344 109.21 -72.23 -110.85
C ASP A 344 109.26 -71.21 -112.03
N ASN A 345 110.10 -70.16 -111.88
CA ASN A 345 110.93 -69.38 -112.85
C ASN A 345 110.47 -69.11 -114.30
N GLY A 346 110.63 -67.91 -114.88
CA GLY A 346 111.77 -66.97 -114.83
C GLY A 346 112.14 -66.65 -116.30
N GLU A 347 112.82 -65.61 -116.76
CA GLU A 347 113.61 -64.46 -116.29
C GLU A 347 113.68 -63.53 -117.54
N LYS A 348 113.94 -62.22 -117.48
CA LYS A 348 115.30 -61.68 -117.31
C LYS A 348 115.28 -60.16 -117.19
N GLU A 349 116.10 -59.70 -116.24
CA GLU A 349 117.01 -58.57 -116.37
C GLU A 349 116.44 -57.15 -116.54
N LYS A 350 116.40 -56.41 -115.41
CA LYS A 350 117.35 -55.32 -115.05
C LYS A 350 116.65 -54.14 -114.37
N GLY A 351 116.99 -53.94 -113.09
CA GLY A 351 117.34 -52.62 -112.55
C GLY A 351 116.22 -51.72 -112.00
N GLY A 352 116.09 -51.71 -110.66
CA GLY A 352 115.51 -50.62 -109.84
C GLY A 352 114.04 -50.82 -109.45
N THR A 353 113.58 -50.67 -108.20
CA THR A 353 114.19 -50.26 -106.93
C THR A 353 113.27 -50.71 -105.78
N VAL A 354 113.84 -51.30 -104.73
CA VAL A 354 113.20 -51.74 -103.46
C VAL A 354 112.55 -50.58 -102.66
N GLN A 355 112.68 -49.34 -103.13
CA GLN A 355 112.16 -48.12 -102.50
C GLN A 355 110.64 -47.91 -102.64
N ASP A 356 110.00 -48.51 -103.65
CA ASP A 356 108.56 -48.27 -103.91
C ASP A 356 107.66 -49.19 -103.07
N ALA A 357 108.09 -50.41 -102.77
CA ALA A 357 107.36 -51.33 -101.88
C ALA A 357 107.36 -50.87 -100.40
N PHE A 358 108.47 -50.27 -99.93
CA PHE A 358 108.54 -49.72 -98.57
C PHE A 358 107.71 -48.44 -98.40
N ARG A 359 107.56 -47.65 -99.48
CA ARG A 359 106.76 -46.42 -99.47
C ARG A 359 105.26 -46.72 -99.40
N ALA A 360 104.79 -47.74 -100.12
CA ALA A 360 103.39 -48.18 -100.05
C ALA A 360 103.00 -48.66 -98.64
N LEU A 361 103.87 -49.44 -97.98
CA LEU A 361 103.63 -49.95 -96.62
C LEU A 361 103.62 -48.84 -95.55
N LEU A 362 104.46 -47.81 -95.71
CA LEU A 362 104.43 -46.63 -94.84
C LEU A 362 103.13 -45.82 -95.00
N VAL A 363 102.63 -45.66 -96.23
CA VAL A 363 101.38 -44.94 -96.50
C VAL A 363 100.17 -45.68 -95.91
N GLU A 364 100.10 -47.01 -96.04
CA GLU A 364 99.02 -47.81 -95.43
C GLU A 364 99.04 -47.79 -93.91
N HIS A 365 100.23 -47.87 -93.30
CA HIS A 365 100.37 -47.77 -91.85
C HIS A 365 100.03 -46.36 -91.31
N GLU A 366 100.35 -45.30 -92.06
CA GLU A 366 99.92 -43.94 -91.73
C GLU A 366 98.39 -43.76 -91.87
N ALA A 367 97.78 -44.36 -92.91
CA ALA A 367 96.32 -44.35 -93.10
C ALA A 367 95.59 -45.07 -91.95
N LEU A 368 96.04 -46.27 -91.57
CA LEU A 368 95.49 -47.01 -90.42
C LEU A 368 95.66 -46.24 -89.09
N LYS A 369 96.80 -45.55 -88.90
CA LYS A 369 96.99 -44.68 -87.72
C LYS A 369 96.07 -43.45 -87.74
N ALA A 370 95.73 -42.92 -88.91
CA ALA A 370 94.78 -41.82 -89.04
C ALA A 370 93.35 -42.29 -88.74
N GLU A 371 92.93 -43.45 -89.27
CA GLU A 371 91.62 -44.04 -89.00
C GLU A 371 91.45 -44.45 -87.54
N TRP A 372 92.46 -45.07 -86.92
CA TRP A 372 92.42 -45.42 -85.50
C TRP A 372 92.32 -44.17 -84.61
N ARG A 373 93.07 -43.10 -84.92
CA ARG A 373 92.93 -41.81 -84.23
C ARG A 373 91.53 -41.22 -84.40
N GLY A 374 90.98 -41.23 -85.62
CA GLY A 374 89.62 -40.77 -85.88
C GLY A 374 88.53 -41.62 -85.20
N CYS A 375 88.74 -42.93 -85.01
CA CYS A 375 87.86 -43.77 -84.22
C CYS A 375 87.93 -43.45 -82.72
N VAL A 376 89.13 -43.26 -82.17
CA VAL A 376 89.34 -42.90 -80.76
C VAL A 376 88.81 -41.50 -80.46
N GLU A 377 88.95 -40.55 -81.37
CA GLU A 377 88.39 -39.20 -81.24
C GLU A 377 86.86 -39.22 -81.26
N ARG A 378 86.24 -39.95 -82.19
CA ARG A 378 84.77 -40.15 -82.19
C ARG A 378 84.28 -40.83 -80.92
N GLU A 379 85.00 -41.81 -80.39
CA GLU A 379 84.66 -42.46 -79.12
C GLU A 379 84.81 -41.49 -77.92
N ARG A 380 85.84 -40.65 -77.93
CA ARG A 380 86.04 -39.60 -76.90
C ARG A 380 84.94 -38.53 -76.97
N GLU A 381 84.58 -38.07 -78.15
CA GLU A 381 83.47 -37.13 -78.36
C GLU A 381 82.14 -37.75 -77.93
N ALA A 382 81.87 -39.01 -78.28
CA ALA A 382 80.68 -39.72 -77.83
C ALA A 382 80.64 -39.87 -76.30
N ARG A 383 81.78 -40.18 -75.65
CA ARG A 383 81.89 -40.23 -74.18
C ARG A 383 81.69 -38.86 -73.54
N GLN A 384 82.22 -37.78 -74.12
CA GLN A 384 82.02 -36.41 -73.63
C GLN A 384 80.56 -35.97 -73.79
N GLN A 385 79.91 -36.29 -74.91
CA GLN A 385 78.48 -36.05 -75.13
C GLN A 385 77.61 -36.86 -74.17
N ALA A 386 77.96 -38.13 -73.90
CA ALA A 386 77.27 -38.94 -72.91
C ALA A 386 77.45 -38.37 -71.49
N ALA A 387 78.67 -37.96 -71.11
CA ALA A 387 78.95 -37.37 -69.80
C ALA A 387 78.22 -36.04 -69.58
N THR A 388 78.18 -35.17 -70.59
CA THR A 388 77.43 -33.90 -70.51
C THR A 388 75.92 -34.12 -70.42
N ARG A 389 75.37 -35.09 -71.16
CA ARG A 389 73.94 -35.49 -71.04
C ARG A 389 73.64 -36.07 -69.66
N ILE A 390 74.50 -36.95 -69.14
CA ILE A 390 74.34 -37.51 -67.79
C ILE A 390 74.40 -36.41 -66.73
N ASN A 391 75.32 -35.45 -66.85
CA ASN A 391 75.41 -34.32 -65.90
C ASN A 391 74.18 -33.41 -65.97
N LYS A 392 73.64 -33.15 -67.17
CA LYS A 392 72.38 -32.41 -67.35
C LYS A 392 71.20 -33.14 -66.70
N LEU A 393 71.06 -34.44 -66.96
CA LEU A 393 69.99 -35.25 -66.36
C LEU A 393 70.13 -35.32 -64.83
N LYS A 394 71.35 -35.43 -64.28
CA LYS A 394 71.58 -35.35 -62.83
C LYS A 394 71.18 -34.00 -62.25
N ALA A 395 71.52 -32.89 -62.92
CA ALA A 395 71.10 -31.56 -62.50
C ALA A 395 69.57 -31.41 -62.54
N GLU A 396 68.92 -31.88 -63.60
CA GLU A 396 67.45 -31.88 -63.71
C GLU A 396 66.78 -32.76 -62.65
N CYS A 397 67.34 -33.94 -62.35
CA CYS A 397 66.88 -34.79 -61.25
C CYS A 397 67.00 -34.06 -59.90
N SER A 398 68.15 -33.46 -59.59
CA SER A 398 68.33 -32.71 -58.34
C SER A 398 67.42 -31.48 -58.24
N ALA A 399 67.16 -30.77 -59.35
CA ALA A 399 66.22 -29.66 -59.40
C ALA A 399 64.77 -30.12 -59.17
N ARG A 400 64.39 -31.29 -59.72
CA ARG A 400 63.07 -31.88 -59.45
C ARG A 400 62.94 -32.37 -58.02
N GLU A 401 63.97 -32.99 -57.45
CA GLU A 401 63.98 -33.43 -56.05
C GLU A 401 63.82 -32.25 -55.10
N THR A 402 64.59 -31.17 -55.29
CA THR A 402 64.43 -29.93 -54.49
C THR A 402 63.05 -29.30 -54.65
N ALA A 403 62.47 -29.30 -55.87
CA ALA A 403 61.10 -28.81 -56.09
C ALA A 403 60.04 -29.70 -55.40
N VAL A 404 60.22 -31.02 -55.39
CA VAL A 404 59.32 -31.95 -54.68
C VAL A 404 59.39 -31.72 -53.18
N VAL A 405 60.59 -31.56 -52.61
CA VAL A 405 60.76 -31.26 -51.18
C VAL A 405 60.07 -29.93 -50.82
N ALA A 406 60.31 -28.88 -51.61
CA ALA A 406 59.66 -27.58 -51.39
C ALA A 406 58.12 -27.67 -51.49
N CYS A 407 57.59 -28.47 -52.42
CA CYS A 407 56.16 -28.73 -52.51
C CYS A 407 55.62 -29.50 -51.29
N GLN A 408 56.35 -30.51 -50.80
CA GLN A 408 55.97 -31.26 -49.60
C GLN A 408 55.95 -30.37 -48.35
N GLU A 409 56.94 -29.48 -48.19
CA GLU A 409 56.98 -28.50 -47.10
C GLU A 409 55.80 -27.49 -47.18
N ARG A 410 55.47 -27.02 -48.38
CA ARG A 410 54.28 -26.18 -48.62
C ARG A 410 52.98 -26.92 -48.29
N CYS A 411 52.85 -28.18 -48.69
CA CYS A 411 51.68 -28.98 -48.33
C CYS A 411 51.59 -29.18 -46.81
N ALA A 412 52.69 -29.48 -46.13
CA ALA A 412 52.71 -29.66 -44.68
C ALA A 412 52.36 -28.37 -43.91
N THR A 413 52.80 -27.21 -44.39
CA THR A 413 52.43 -25.91 -43.79
C THR A 413 50.96 -25.58 -44.01
N LEU A 414 50.42 -25.81 -45.21
CA LEU A 414 49.00 -25.63 -45.51
C LEU A 414 48.10 -26.59 -44.71
N GLU A 415 48.51 -27.85 -44.52
CA GLU A 415 47.78 -28.80 -43.68
C GLU A 415 47.74 -28.35 -42.21
N LYS A 416 48.86 -27.83 -41.68
CA LYS A 416 48.90 -27.25 -40.34
C LYS A 416 47.98 -26.03 -40.23
N ALA A 417 47.97 -25.15 -41.22
CA ALA A 417 47.06 -24.00 -41.27
C ALA A 417 45.59 -24.44 -41.31
N LEU A 418 45.24 -25.42 -42.17
CA LEU A 418 43.89 -25.99 -42.25
C LEU A 418 43.43 -26.62 -40.92
N ARG A 419 44.33 -27.29 -40.20
CA ARG A 419 44.02 -27.84 -38.87
C ARG A 419 43.75 -26.74 -37.85
N ARG A 420 44.52 -25.65 -37.87
CA ARG A 420 44.31 -24.47 -36.99
C ARG A 420 42.95 -23.82 -37.28
N THR A 421 42.64 -23.53 -38.53
CA THR A 421 41.36 -22.91 -38.91
C THR A 421 40.17 -23.81 -38.58
N ARG A 422 40.29 -25.14 -38.73
CA ARG A 422 39.26 -26.08 -38.28
C ARG A 422 39.05 -26.07 -36.76
N LEU A 423 40.12 -25.92 -35.98
CA LEU A 423 40.02 -25.82 -34.52
C LEU A 423 39.42 -24.49 -34.09
N GLU A 424 39.77 -23.39 -34.74
CA GLU A 424 39.18 -22.06 -34.55
C GLU A 424 37.69 -22.06 -34.90
N ALA A 425 37.32 -22.63 -36.05
CA ALA A 425 35.91 -22.79 -36.44
C ALA A 425 35.11 -23.60 -35.40
N LYS A 426 35.70 -24.66 -34.83
CA LYS A 426 35.08 -25.42 -33.73
C LYS A 426 34.94 -24.61 -32.44
N ARG A 427 35.90 -23.74 -32.12
CA ARG A 427 35.81 -22.82 -30.97
C ARG A 427 34.70 -21.80 -31.18
N HIS A 428 34.66 -21.14 -32.33
CA HIS A 428 33.60 -20.20 -32.67
C HIS A 428 32.22 -20.83 -32.69
N LEU A 429 32.08 -22.08 -33.19
CA LEU A 429 30.80 -22.79 -33.11
C LEU A 429 30.33 -22.98 -31.67
N LYS A 430 31.24 -23.32 -30.75
CA LYS A 430 30.92 -23.43 -29.31
C LYS A 430 30.57 -22.08 -28.69
N GLU A 431 31.29 -21.02 -29.06
CA GLU A 431 30.99 -19.65 -28.60
C GLU A 431 29.61 -19.20 -29.08
N VAL A 432 29.27 -19.45 -30.36
CA VAL A 432 27.94 -19.15 -30.92
C VAL A 432 26.87 -19.93 -30.18
N HIS A 433 27.05 -21.23 -29.93
CA HIS A 433 26.09 -22.02 -29.17
C HIS A 433 25.90 -21.47 -27.75
N HIS A 434 26.99 -21.12 -27.07
CA HIS A 434 26.94 -20.53 -25.74
C HIS A 434 26.23 -19.17 -25.73
N LEU A 435 26.46 -18.32 -26.74
CA LEU A 435 25.76 -17.05 -26.89
C LEU A 435 24.27 -17.25 -27.19
N GLN A 436 23.90 -18.26 -27.99
CA GLN A 436 22.51 -18.63 -28.25
C GLN A 436 21.79 -19.10 -26.99
N GLU A 437 22.43 -19.93 -26.16
CA GLU A 437 21.89 -20.34 -24.85
C GLU A 437 21.66 -19.14 -23.92
N ARG A 438 22.63 -18.22 -23.85
CA ARG A 438 22.50 -17.00 -23.04
C ARG A 438 21.40 -16.08 -23.56
N HIS A 439 21.27 -15.95 -24.88
CA HIS A 439 20.18 -15.19 -25.49
C HIS A 439 18.81 -15.82 -25.18
N ALA A 440 18.69 -17.15 -25.27
CA ALA A 440 17.46 -17.85 -24.92
C ALA A 440 17.10 -17.67 -23.43
N ALA A 441 18.09 -17.77 -22.53
CA ALA A 441 17.90 -17.52 -21.11
C ALA A 441 17.45 -16.08 -20.83
N ALA A 442 18.14 -15.09 -21.40
CA ALA A 442 17.79 -13.67 -21.25
C ALA A 442 16.40 -13.36 -21.86
N SER A 443 16.03 -13.99 -22.97
CA SER A 443 14.70 -13.88 -23.56
C SER A 443 13.62 -14.50 -22.66
N GLY A 444 13.90 -15.64 -22.03
CA GLY A 444 13.04 -16.25 -21.03
C GLY A 444 12.82 -15.35 -19.81
N GLU A 445 13.88 -14.76 -19.27
CA GLU A 445 13.81 -13.79 -18.17
C GLU A 445 13.01 -12.53 -18.56
N ALA A 446 13.23 -11.99 -19.76
CA ALA A 446 12.48 -10.85 -20.27
C ALA A 446 10.98 -11.16 -20.38
N ASN A 447 10.61 -12.36 -20.85
CA ASN A 447 9.22 -12.80 -20.91
C ASN A 447 8.60 -12.95 -19.52
N LEU A 448 9.33 -13.51 -18.54
CA LEU A 448 8.87 -13.58 -17.15
C LEU A 448 8.65 -12.19 -16.55
N HIS A 449 9.53 -11.22 -16.84
CA HIS A 449 9.36 -9.84 -16.42
C HIS A 449 8.15 -9.17 -17.07
N LEU A 450 7.90 -9.42 -18.36
CA LEU A 450 6.71 -8.92 -19.06
C LEU A 450 5.41 -9.45 -18.43
N GLU A 451 5.33 -10.75 -18.13
CA GLU A 451 4.16 -11.32 -17.46
C GLU A 451 3.98 -10.77 -16.04
N ARG A 452 5.09 -10.57 -15.31
CA ARG A 452 5.04 -9.92 -13.99
C ARG A 452 4.54 -8.47 -14.07
N ILE A 453 4.96 -7.71 -15.10
CA ILE A 453 4.48 -6.35 -15.33
C ILE A 453 2.98 -6.36 -15.61
N LYS A 454 2.49 -7.25 -16.50
CA LYS A 454 1.05 -7.38 -16.77
C LYS A 454 0.25 -7.67 -15.50
N GLY A 455 0.71 -8.62 -14.67
CA GLY A 455 0.05 -8.93 -13.40
C GLY A 455 0.03 -7.75 -12.42
N LEU A 456 1.11 -6.95 -12.37
CA LEU A 456 1.15 -5.72 -11.57
C LEU A 456 0.23 -4.63 -12.12
N GLU A 457 0.09 -4.51 -13.44
CA GLU A 457 -0.84 -3.58 -14.07
C GLU A 457 -2.30 -3.94 -13.80
N GLU A 458 -2.65 -5.22 -13.86
CA GLU A 458 -3.99 -5.73 -13.50
C GLU A 458 -4.32 -5.46 -12.03
N MET A 459 -3.38 -5.75 -11.12
CA MET A 459 -3.53 -5.41 -9.70
C MET A 459 -3.71 -3.90 -9.51
N ASN A 460 -2.95 -3.07 -10.24
CA ASN A 460 -3.11 -1.62 -10.21
C ASN A 460 -4.47 -1.16 -10.71
N ARG A 461 -5.05 -1.80 -11.74
CA ARG A 461 -6.40 -1.50 -12.21
C ARG A 461 -7.43 -1.83 -11.14
N ALA A 462 -7.36 -3.02 -10.54
CA ALA A 462 -8.25 -3.42 -9.45
C ALA A 462 -8.18 -2.47 -8.26
N LEU A 463 -6.98 -2.06 -7.85
CA LEU A 463 -6.80 -1.08 -6.76
C LEU A 463 -7.37 0.30 -7.11
N ARG A 464 -7.33 0.72 -8.37
CA ARG A 464 -7.96 1.99 -8.81
C ARG A 464 -9.48 1.91 -8.77
N GLU A 465 -10.05 0.78 -9.17
CA GLU A 465 -11.49 0.51 -9.09
C GLU A 465 -11.96 0.49 -7.63
N GLU A 466 -11.25 -0.22 -6.74
CA GLU A 466 -11.51 -0.19 -5.31
C GLU A 466 -11.40 1.23 -4.73
N LYS A 467 -10.36 1.98 -5.11
CA LYS A 467 -10.21 3.38 -4.70
C LYS A 467 -11.41 4.24 -5.15
N LEU A 468 -11.88 4.07 -6.38
CA LEU A 468 -13.05 4.79 -6.90
C LEU A 468 -14.33 4.45 -6.11
N THR A 469 -14.55 3.16 -5.80
CA THR A 469 -15.72 2.73 -4.99
C THR A 469 -15.65 3.22 -3.55
N LEU A 470 -14.45 3.27 -2.94
CA LEU A 470 -14.25 3.85 -1.63
C LEU A 470 -14.44 5.37 -1.64
N SER A 471 -13.94 6.07 -2.66
CA SER A 471 -14.16 7.51 -2.82
C SER A 471 -15.65 7.85 -2.96
N SER A 472 -16.40 7.12 -3.79
CA SER A 472 -17.85 7.35 -3.91
C SER A 472 -18.59 7.04 -2.60
N ARG A 473 -18.17 5.99 -1.86
CA ARG A 473 -18.74 5.70 -0.54
C ARG A 473 -18.45 6.81 0.47
N VAL A 474 -17.25 7.40 0.47
CA VAL A 474 -16.92 8.55 1.33
C VAL A 474 -17.77 9.75 0.97
N GLU A 475 -17.95 10.06 -0.32
CA GLU A 475 -18.82 11.16 -0.78
C GLU A 475 -20.26 10.98 -0.29
N THR A 476 -20.84 9.79 -0.45
CA THR A 476 -22.21 9.52 0.05
C THR A 476 -22.34 9.62 1.57
N LEU A 477 -21.29 9.25 2.33
CA LEU A 477 -21.27 9.40 3.79
C LEU A 477 -21.13 10.87 4.19
N GLN A 478 -20.33 11.66 3.47
CA GLN A 478 -20.22 13.10 3.70
C GLN A 478 -21.54 13.82 3.40
N GLU A 479 -22.23 13.45 2.33
CA GLU A 479 -23.54 14.01 2.00
C GLU A 479 -24.57 13.70 3.10
N LYS A 480 -24.67 12.44 3.55
CA LYS A 480 -25.51 12.05 4.68
C LYS A 480 -25.16 12.77 5.98
N ALA A 481 -23.87 13.02 6.23
CA ALA A 481 -23.43 13.78 7.39
C ALA A 481 -23.90 15.24 7.32
N ARG A 482 -23.80 15.88 6.14
CA ARG A 482 -24.32 17.24 5.91
C ARG A 482 -25.83 17.30 6.07
N GLU A 483 -26.58 16.35 5.52
CA GLU A 483 -28.04 16.27 5.70
C GLU A 483 -28.42 16.15 7.19
N LYS A 484 -27.68 15.34 7.96
CA LYS A 484 -27.90 15.20 9.40
C LYS A 484 -27.55 16.48 10.17
N GLU A 485 -26.48 17.16 9.79
CA GLU A 485 -26.09 18.44 10.37
C GLU A 485 -27.14 19.53 10.09
N GLU A 486 -27.65 19.60 8.86
CA GLU A 486 -28.74 20.52 8.49
C GLU A 486 -30.04 20.20 9.24
N ALA A 487 -30.37 18.91 9.40
CA ALA A 487 -31.51 18.48 10.19
C ALA A 487 -31.36 18.87 11.68
N LEU A 488 -30.17 18.70 12.27
CA LEU A 488 -29.90 19.14 13.64
C LEU A 488 -29.97 20.66 13.77
N ASN A 489 -29.40 21.40 12.82
CA ASN A 489 -29.46 22.87 12.81
C ASN A 489 -30.90 23.38 12.67
N SER A 490 -31.73 22.73 11.85
CA SER A 490 -33.16 23.07 11.73
C SER A 490 -33.93 22.76 13.02
N ALA A 491 -33.67 21.61 13.65
CA ALA A 491 -34.27 21.27 14.94
C ALA A 491 -33.85 22.27 16.03
N GLU A 492 -32.57 22.66 16.08
CA GLU A 492 -32.06 23.64 17.02
C GLU A 492 -32.73 25.01 16.83
N ARG A 493 -32.88 25.48 15.58
CA ARG A 493 -33.64 26.71 15.28
C ARG A 493 -35.08 26.61 15.79
N ASN A 494 -35.77 25.50 15.52
CA ASN A 494 -37.14 25.28 16.01
C ASN A 494 -37.23 25.28 17.54
N PHE A 495 -36.24 24.71 18.25
CA PHE A 495 -36.18 24.75 19.70
C PHE A 495 -35.95 26.18 20.22
N ARG A 496 -35.04 26.94 19.60
CA ARG A 496 -34.79 28.35 19.96
C ARG A 496 -36.04 29.21 19.74
N GLU A 497 -36.77 29.01 18.65
CA GLU A 497 -38.03 29.72 18.40
C GLU A 497 -39.12 29.38 19.43
N ARG A 498 -39.24 28.10 19.80
CA ARG A 498 -40.15 27.66 20.87
C ARG A 498 -39.79 28.26 22.22
N LEU A 499 -38.51 28.28 22.58
CA LEU A 499 -38.03 28.93 23.81
C LEU A 499 -38.37 30.42 23.80
N ALA A 500 -38.06 31.14 22.72
CA ALA A 500 -38.38 32.56 22.59
C ALA A 500 -39.90 32.84 22.61
N ALA A 501 -40.73 31.91 22.15
CA ALA A 501 -42.19 32.02 22.25
C ALA A 501 -42.68 31.82 23.69
N VAL A 502 -42.11 30.86 24.43
CA VAL A 502 -42.43 30.62 25.85
C VAL A 502 -41.96 31.78 26.71
N GLU A 503 -40.74 32.30 26.50
CA GLU A 503 -40.23 33.48 27.21
C GLU A 503 -41.13 34.70 27.03
N ARG A 504 -41.58 34.96 25.79
CA ARG A 504 -42.54 36.03 25.52
C ARG A 504 -43.88 35.81 26.23
N ARG A 505 -44.41 34.59 26.24
CA ARG A 505 -45.66 34.27 26.98
C ARG A 505 -45.50 34.52 28.48
N LEU A 506 -44.40 34.06 29.06
CA LEU A 506 -44.10 34.28 30.47
C LEU A 506 -43.92 35.77 30.80
N GLN A 507 -43.32 36.56 29.90
CA GLN A 507 -43.25 38.01 30.05
C GLN A 507 -44.65 38.65 30.02
N THR A 508 -45.50 38.27 29.06
CA THR A 508 -46.87 38.80 29.01
C THR A 508 -47.72 38.39 30.21
N GLU A 509 -47.57 37.16 30.71
CA GLU A 509 -48.24 36.69 31.92
C GLU A 509 -47.73 37.44 33.15
N LYS A 510 -46.41 37.64 33.27
CA LYS A 510 -45.82 38.45 34.34
C LYS A 510 -46.34 39.89 34.32
N GLU A 511 -46.41 40.52 33.15
CA GLU A 511 -46.97 41.87 32.99
C GLU A 511 -48.46 41.90 33.36
N GLY A 512 -49.23 40.88 32.97
CA GLY A 512 -50.62 40.69 33.36
C GLY A 512 -50.79 40.59 34.87
N PHE A 513 -50.05 39.70 35.54
CA PHE A 513 -50.07 39.56 37.00
C PHE A 513 -49.66 40.84 37.71
N LEU A 514 -48.64 41.57 37.21
CA LEU A 514 -48.26 42.87 37.78
C LEU A 514 -49.35 43.92 37.58
N GLY A 515 -50.10 43.87 36.49
CA GLY A 515 -51.29 44.69 36.25
C GLY A 515 -52.39 44.41 37.27
N GLU A 516 -52.80 43.14 37.39
CA GLU A 516 -53.79 42.69 38.38
C GLU A 516 -53.37 43.08 39.80
N LEU A 517 -52.09 42.88 40.15
CA LEU A 517 -51.58 43.21 41.48
C LEU A 517 -51.68 44.72 41.76
N LYS A 518 -51.40 45.58 40.77
CA LYS A 518 -51.62 47.03 40.88
C LYS A 518 -53.10 47.38 41.06
N GLU A 519 -54.01 46.72 40.35
CA GLU A 519 -55.45 46.90 40.51
C GLU A 519 -55.92 46.49 41.91
N TRP A 520 -55.49 45.33 42.41
CA TRP A 520 -55.80 44.91 43.78
C TRP A 520 -55.22 45.87 44.82
N THR A 521 -54.02 46.40 44.57
CA THR A 521 -53.40 47.39 45.47
C THR A 521 -54.22 48.69 45.48
N SER A 522 -54.71 49.17 44.34
CA SER A 522 -55.54 50.38 44.28
C SER A 522 -56.90 50.17 44.93
N VAL A 523 -57.53 49.01 44.76
CA VAL A 523 -58.78 48.63 45.45
C VAL A 523 -58.57 48.59 46.98
N LEU A 524 -57.45 48.03 47.46
CA LEU A 524 -57.10 48.02 48.88
C LEU A 524 -56.86 49.43 49.42
N GLU A 525 -56.17 50.29 48.68
CA GLU A 525 -55.97 51.69 49.05
C GLU A 525 -57.30 52.46 49.10
N GLU A 526 -58.20 52.22 48.15
CA GLU A 526 -59.53 52.83 48.14
C GLU A 526 -60.38 52.34 49.31
N ALA A 527 -60.34 51.04 49.62
CA ALA A 527 -61.00 50.46 50.78
C ALA A 527 -60.45 51.05 52.09
N ARG A 528 -59.13 51.23 52.21
CA ARG A 528 -58.50 51.90 53.35
C ARG A 528 -58.94 53.35 53.48
N LYS A 529 -59.04 54.09 52.36
CA LYS A 529 -59.57 55.47 52.38
C LYS A 529 -61.03 55.51 52.82
N LYS A 530 -61.88 54.60 52.34
CA LYS A 530 -63.29 54.49 52.76
C LYS A 530 -63.41 54.14 54.25
N LEU A 531 -62.56 53.25 54.76
CA LEU A 531 -62.45 52.94 56.18
C LEU A 531 -62.07 54.17 57.00
N ALA A 532 -61.04 54.91 56.61
CA ALA A 532 -60.62 56.13 57.30
C ALA A 532 -61.72 57.22 57.30
N VAL A 533 -62.50 57.33 56.21
CA VAL A 533 -63.66 58.23 56.15
C VAL A 533 -64.75 57.76 57.11
N ALA A 534 -65.08 56.46 57.11
CA ALA A 534 -66.08 55.90 58.01
C ALA A 534 -65.68 56.02 59.50
N GLU A 535 -64.40 55.84 59.81
CA GLU A 535 -63.84 56.09 61.15
C GLU A 535 -63.99 57.57 61.54
N GLY A 536 -63.68 58.50 60.62
CA GLY A 536 -63.88 59.94 60.86
C GLY A 536 -65.36 60.34 61.02
N GLU A 537 -66.28 59.68 60.31
CA GLU A 537 -67.72 59.87 60.49
C GLU A 537 -68.20 59.32 61.84
N ARG A 538 -67.72 58.14 62.24
CA ARG A 538 -67.99 57.59 63.57
C ARG A 538 -67.48 58.49 64.68
N ASP A 539 -66.28 59.05 64.55
CA ASP A 539 -65.72 59.99 65.52
C ASP A 539 -66.55 61.28 65.61
N ARG A 540 -67.02 61.81 64.47
CA ARG A 540 -67.96 62.95 64.44
C ARG A 540 -69.29 62.60 65.08
N GLU A 541 -69.84 61.42 64.81
CA GLU A 541 -71.08 60.96 65.44
C GLU A 541 -70.89 60.82 66.96
N GLN A 542 -69.76 60.26 67.40
CA GLN A 542 -69.43 60.13 68.82
C GLN A 542 -69.26 61.50 69.50
N MET A 543 -68.64 62.47 68.82
CA MET A 543 -68.57 63.87 69.28
C MET A 543 -69.96 64.50 69.39
N LEU A 544 -70.82 64.36 68.36
CA LEU A 544 -72.18 64.89 68.36
C LEU A 544 -73.05 64.26 69.46
N ARG A 545 -72.95 62.94 69.66
CA ARG A 545 -73.59 62.25 70.79
C ARG A 545 -73.07 62.79 72.13
N GLY A 546 -71.77 63.04 72.24
CA GLY A 546 -71.16 63.68 73.42
C GLY A 546 -71.74 65.07 73.68
N MET A 547 -71.82 65.91 72.65
CA MET A 547 -72.40 67.25 72.73
C MET A 547 -73.89 67.22 73.11
N LEU A 548 -74.67 66.28 72.56
CA LEU A 548 -76.09 66.11 72.93
C LEU A 548 -76.26 65.69 74.39
N VAL A 549 -75.38 64.83 74.90
CA VAL A 549 -75.38 64.45 76.33
C VAL A 549 -75.02 65.65 77.21
N GLU A 550 -74.09 66.50 76.79
CA GLU A 550 -73.78 67.74 77.51
C GLU A 550 -74.93 68.75 77.45
N GLN A 551 -75.56 68.97 76.30
CA GLN A 551 -76.77 69.79 76.17
C GLN A 551 -77.90 69.27 77.06
N HIS A 552 -78.14 67.96 77.08
CA HIS A 552 -79.19 67.38 77.93
C HIS A 552 -78.88 67.56 79.43
N ARG A 553 -77.60 67.51 79.84
CA ARG A 553 -77.18 67.84 81.22
C ARG A 553 -77.35 69.33 81.53
N ASP A 554 -77.14 70.21 80.56
CA ASP A 554 -77.34 71.65 80.70
C ASP A 554 -78.83 72.00 80.80
N GLU A 555 -79.67 71.37 79.98
CA GLU A 555 -81.13 71.48 80.04
C GLU A 555 -81.66 70.96 81.38
N GLU A 556 -81.18 69.81 81.89
CA GLU A 556 -81.54 69.34 83.23
C GLU A 556 -81.10 70.33 84.33
N ARG A 557 -79.92 70.96 84.21
CA ARG A 557 -79.47 71.99 85.15
C ARG A 557 -80.35 73.23 85.11
N MET A 558 -80.78 73.65 83.91
CA MET A 558 -81.69 74.78 83.72
C MET A 558 -83.09 74.46 84.24
N LEU A 559 -83.64 73.28 83.97
CA LEU A 559 -84.93 72.83 84.51
C LEU A 559 -84.93 72.78 86.04
N LYS A 560 -83.83 72.31 86.66
CA LYS A 560 -83.68 72.34 88.13
C LYS A 560 -83.63 73.78 88.68
N LYS A 561 -83.02 74.72 87.96
CA LYS A 561 -83.04 76.15 88.32
C LYS A 561 -84.44 76.75 88.21
N VAL A 562 -85.13 76.52 87.10
CA VAL A 562 -86.51 77.02 86.88
C VAL A 562 -87.47 76.44 87.93
N ALA A 563 -87.39 75.14 88.22
CA ALA A 563 -88.19 74.52 89.28
C ALA A 563 -87.89 75.11 90.67
N ALA A 564 -86.63 75.47 90.95
CA ALA A 564 -86.26 76.13 92.20
C ALA A 564 -86.78 77.59 92.27
N GLU A 565 -86.75 78.31 91.15
CA GLU A 565 -87.29 79.67 91.02
C GLU A 565 -88.84 79.69 91.13
N GLU A 566 -89.54 78.72 90.52
CA GLU A 566 -90.99 78.53 90.67
C GLU A 566 -91.37 78.16 92.11
N HIS A 567 -90.56 77.33 92.78
CA HIS A 567 -90.79 76.99 94.19
C HIS A 567 -90.59 78.21 95.10
N GLN A 568 -89.59 79.05 94.84
CA GLN A 568 -89.41 80.32 95.55
C GLN A 568 -90.55 81.31 95.31
N ALA A 569 -91.07 81.39 94.07
CA ALA A 569 -92.22 82.24 93.75
C ALA A 569 -93.50 81.76 94.46
N ALA A 570 -93.73 80.44 94.53
CA ALA A 570 -94.86 79.86 95.25
C ALA A 570 -94.78 80.11 96.78
N VAL A 571 -93.57 80.03 97.36
CA VAL A 571 -93.33 80.34 98.77
C VAL A 571 -93.59 81.82 99.07
N ALA A 572 -93.12 82.75 98.22
CA ALA A 572 -93.36 84.17 98.40
C ALA A 572 -94.86 84.55 98.36
N VAL A 573 -95.65 83.90 97.51
CA VAL A 573 -97.12 84.10 97.43
C VAL A 573 -97.83 83.53 98.67
N LEU A 574 -97.37 82.41 99.21
CA LEU A 574 -97.91 81.83 100.46
C LEU A 574 -97.55 82.69 101.68
N GLN A 575 -96.34 83.23 101.76
CA GLN A 575 -95.93 84.18 102.80
C GLN A 575 -96.82 85.44 102.78
N SER A 576 -97.05 86.01 101.59
CA SER A 576 -97.94 87.17 101.39
C SER A 576 -99.38 86.91 101.87
N LYS A 577 -99.91 85.70 101.68
CA LYS A 577 -101.23 85.30 102.18
C LYS A 577 -101.28 85.11 103.69
N ILE A 578 -100.19 84.63 104.30
CA ILE A 578 -100.06 84.51 105.76
C ILE A 578 -100.06 85.90 106.41
N ASP A 579 -99.30 86.85 105.88
CA ASP A 579 -99.27 88.23 106.40
C ASP A 579 -100.64 88.93 106.33
N VAL A 580 -101.44 88.64 105.30
CA VAL A 580 -102.80 89.17 105.16
C VAL A 580 -103.76 88.56 106.18
N LEU A 581 -103.59 87.27 106.50
CA LEU A 581 -104.37 86.58 107.53
C LEU A 581 -103.99 87.02 108.95
N GLU A 582 -102.71 87.21 109.23
CA GLU A 582 -102.23 87.75 110.52
C GLU A 582 -102.79 89.14 110.79
N ARG A 583 -102.76 90.05 109.79
CA ARG A 583 -103.41 91.38 109.89
C ARG A 583 -104.93 91.32 110.03
N ALA A 584 -105.59 90.26 109.56
CA ALA A 584 -107.03 90.07 109.77
C ALA A 584 -107.34 89.56 111.20
N CYS A 585 -106.49 88.70 111.77
CA CYS A 585 -106.58 88.24 113.14
C CYS A 585 -106.29 89.34 114.17
N GLU A 586 -105.30 90.21 113.93
CA GLU A 586 -105.03 91.38 114.79
C GLU A 586 -106.21 92.37 114.83
N ARG A 587 -106.83 92.62 113.67
CA ARG A 587 -108.04 93.47 113.58
C ARG A 587 -109.25 92.83 114.27
N SER A 588 -109.39 91.52 114.21
CA SER A 588 -110.42 90.78 114.95
C SER A 588 -110.19 90.83 116.47
N ALA A 589 -108.95 90.71 116.93
CA ALA A 589 -108.59 90.78 118.35
C ALA A 589 -108.81 92.18 118.94
N ALA A 590 -108.54 93.24 118.17
CA ALA A 590 -108.80 94.63 118.56
C ALA A 590 -110.30 94.92 118.76
N VAL A 591 -111.16 94.43 117.86
CA VAL A 591 -112.63 94.59 117.98
C VAL A 591 -113.19 93.80 119.16
N ILE A 592 -112.64 92.63 119.48
CA ILE A 592 -113.03 91.85 120.66
C ILE A 592 -112.61 92.57 121.96
N ALA A 593 -111.48 93.27 121.98
CA ALA A 593 -111.05 94.08 123.11
C ALA A 593 -111.96 95.31 123.32
N GLU A 594 -112.33 96.01 122.24
CA GLU A 594 -113.26 97.16 122.30
C GLU A 594 -114.68 96.75 122.74
N LEU A 595 -115.17 95.58 122.30
CA LEU A 595 -116.45 95.02 122.75
C LEU A 595 -116.43 94.55 124.22
N ARG A 596 -115.27 94.13 124.73
CA ARG A 596 -115.09 93.80 126.16
C ARG A 596 -115.04 95.05 127.05
N GLU A 597 -114.44 96.15 126.58
CA GLU A 597 -114.48 97.43 127.31
C GLU A 597 -115.86 98.09 127.31
N ALA A 598 -116.63 97.97 126.23
CA ALA A 598 -118.01 98.47 126.16
C ALA A 598 -118.95 97.70 127.10
N LEU A 599 -118.72 96.39 127.29
CA LEU A 599 -119.51 95.55 128.21
C LEU A 599 -119.17 95.79 129.69
N HIS A 600 -117.94 96.24 129.99
CA HIS A 600 -117.54 96.64 131.35
C HIS A 600 -118.02 98.05 131.74
N ARG A 601 -118.18 98.97 130.78
CA ARG A 601 -118.76 100.30 131.03
C ARG A 601 -120.28 100.29 131.22
N ALA A 602 -121.02 99.38 130.59
CA ALA A 602 -122.48 99.28 130.76
C ALA A 602 -122.94 98.54 132.03
N LYS A 603 -122.04 97.88 132.77
CA LYS A 603 -122.33 97.18 134.05
C LYS A 603 -121.89 97.96 135.30
N ALA A 604 -121.38 99.18 135.15
CA ALA A 604 -120.85 100.00 136.25
C ALA A 604 -121.69 101.24 136.63
N GLU A 605 -122.83 101.50 135.97
CA GLU A 605 -123.75 102.60 136.32
C GLU A 605 -125.19 102.11 136.61
N THR A 606 -125.28 100.98 137.31
CA THR A 606 -126.40 100.66 138.20
C THR A 606 -125.82 100.32 139.57
N GLY A 607 -125.62 101.34 140.42
CA GLY A 607 -125.25 101.10 141.81
C GLY A 607 -124.61 102.24 142.60
N THR A 608 -125.18 103.46 142.60
CA THR A 608 -125.39 104.30 143.81
C THR A 608 -126.11 105.61 143.44
N ALA A 609 -127.27 105.86 144.07
CA ALA A 609 -128.07 107.09 144.13
C ALA A 609 -128.77 107.56 142.85
#